data_AF-A0A522BHL3-F1
#
_entry.id   AF-A0A522BHL3-F1
#
_cell.length_a   1.000
_cell.length_b   1.000
_cell.length_c   1.000
_cell.angle_alpha   90.00
_cell.angle_beta   90.00
_cell.angle_gamma   90.00
#
_symmetry.space_group_name_H-M   'P 1'
#
loop_
_entity.id
_entity.type
_entity.pdbx_description
1 polymer ?
#
loop_
_entity_poly.entity_id
_entity_poly.type
_entity_poly.pdbx_seq_one_letter_code
_entity_poly.pdbx_strand_id
1 'polypeptide(L)'
;MLLGRRGRAQGCLGGRDVRVVERRPVALRRRHRVEPAVLRPRTGPLTGSPGVRPEAGGDCHDAGPDHEERRRDPARQDGRGEDEHRRGDQPHQEVRPLARHSSTLRRAQPSGTRRFATVEQDDLEALLLGAPCELTRDEVADAVGIPELQARGLWTAMGFAEVAPHEKAFTTRDVEALRTALALGESGLVPADTILVLARAMGQELARTAEAQVDVFRQASQGLTLEESVAQAEALAPTLLPMLEQLVVHVWRRQFAAATARAFASADIDGQPVTAVGFVDLVDFTRSSQQWDASTLERTLERFERETALRVTSVGGRVVKTLGDAVLFVTDDPGSAVEVALQTVDAHHVDDELPDVRAGVALGPVLVRLGDVFGSPVNLASRLTDEARPRTVLVDKAVMEALADDGSYDLKRLRRRSVRGYRSLTPYLLRRTSVEA
;
A
#
# COMPACT_ATOMS: atom_id res chain seq x y z
N MET A 1 60.35 1.23 23.64
CA MET A 1 60.96 1.26 24.99
C MET A 1 59.83 1.51 25.97
N LEU A 2 59.52 0.74 27.02
CA LEU A 2 60.18 -0.38 27.70
C LEU A 2 59.07 -1.07 28.56
N LEU A 3 58.99 -2.41 28.50
CA LEU A 3 58.56 -3.45 29.48
C LEU A 3 57.32 -3.21 30.39
N GLY A 4 56.39 -4.15 30.65
CA GLY A 4 56.34 -5.61 30.49
C GLY A 4 55.92 -6.29 31.81
N ARG A 5 54.99 -7.26 31.81
CA ARG A 5 55.01 -8.46 32.68
C ARG A 5 53.90 -9.47 32.37
N ARG A 6 54.28 -10.74 32.52
CA ARG A 6 53.56 -12.00 32.25
C ARG A 6 52.59 -12.37 33.36
N GLY A 7 51.57 -13.18 33.02
CA GLY A 7 50.85 -14.03 33.98
C GLY A 7 50.03 -15.10 33.26
N ARG A 8 50.51 -16.35 33.25
CA ARG A 8 49.73 -17.55 32.91
C ARG A 8 49.01 -18.03 34.17
N ALA A 9 47.77 -18.51 34.04
CA ALA A 9 47.21 -19.51 34.94
C ALA A 9 46.32 -20.48 34.15
N GLN A 10 46.65 -21.76 34.28
CA GLN A 10 45.91 -22.93 33.81
C GLN A 10 44.67 -23.15 34.70
N GLY A 11 43.56 -23.55 34.08
CA GLY A 11 42.33 -23.99 34.76
C GLY A 11 41.62 -25.05 33.92
N CYS A 12 41.62 -26.26 34.43
CA CYS A 12 41.25 -27.53 33.81
C CYS A 12 39.73 -27.77 33.65
N LEU A 13 39.40 -28.60 32.64
CA LEU A 13 38.31 -29.61 32.54
C LEU A 13 36.91 -29.21 32.03
N GLY A 14 36.46 -29.97 31.02
CA GLY A 14 35.04 -30.36 30.88
C GLY A 14 34.49 -30.32 29.45
N GLY A 15 34.95 -31.22 28.58
CA GLY A 15 34.48 -31.30 27.19
C GLY A 15 33.02 -31.74 27.03
N ARG A 16 32.36 -31.16 26.02
CA ARG A 16 31.28 -31.80 25.25
C ARG A 16 31.56 -31.56 23.77
N ASP A 17 31.78 -32.65 23.05
CA ASP A 17 31.95 -32.69 21.61
C ASP A 17 30.69 -32.20 20.91
N VAL A 18 30.75 -31.00 20.31
CA VAL A 18 29.80 -30.58 19.27
C VAL A 18 30.45 -30.90 17.93
N ARG A 19 29.97 -31.96 17.28
CA ARG A 19 30.32 -32.23 15.88
C ARG A 19 29.79 -31.10 15.00
N VAL A 20 30.67 -30.21 14.56
CA VAL A 20 30.41 -29.27 13.47
C VAL A 20 30.40 -30.06 12.17
N VAL A 21 29.22 -30.21 11.56
CA VAL A 21 29.08 -30.71 10.19
C VAL A 21 29.43 -29.57 9.25
N GLU A 22 30.66 -29.53 8.74
CA GLU A 22 31.03 -28.64 7.63
C GLU A 22 30.23 -29.01 6.38
N ARG A 23 29.27 -28.17 6.00
CA ARG A 23 28.65 -28.23 4.68
C ARG A 23 29.60 -27.57 3.67
N ARG A 24 30.05 -28.36 2.68
CA ARG A 24 30.85 -27.89 1.54
C ARG A 24 30.10 -26.78 0.77
N PRO A 25 30.77 -25.70 0.33
CA PRO A 25 30.15 -24.69 -0.51
C PRO A 25 29.97 -25.23 -1.94
N VAL A 26 28.74 -25.09 -2.45
CA VAL A 26 28.39 -25.37 -3.86
C VAL A 26 28.93 -24.23 -4.72
N ALA A 27 29.74 -24.58 -5.72
CA ALA A 27 30.36 -23.63 -6.65
C ALA A 27 29.30 -23.00 -7.59
N LEU A 28 29.04 -21.70 -7.42
CA LEU A 28 28.29 -20.88 -8.38
C LEU A 28 29.17 -20.56 -9.59
N ARG A 29 28.72 -20.98 -10.78
CA ARG A 29 29.33 -20.62 -12.08
C ARG A 29 29.27 -19.10 -12.26
N ARG A 30 30.45 -18.49 -12.48
CA ARG A 30 30.59 -17.07 -12.82
C ARG A 30 29.86 -16.77 -14.14
N ARG A 31 28.82 -15.94 -14.10
CA ARG A 31 28.28 -15.25 -15.29
C ARG A 31 29.09 -13.97 -15.53
N HIS A 32 29.35 -13.68 -16.80
CA HIS A 32 30.15 -12.56 -17.26
C HIS A 32 29.61 -11.21 -16.74
N ARG A 33 30.53 -10.42 -16.18
CA ARG A 33 30.31 -9.03 -15.76
C ARG A 33 30.28 -8.15 -17.01
N VAL A 34 29.12 -7.59 -17.34
CA VAL A 34 28.99 -6.49 -18.32
C VAL A 34 29.14 -5.19 -17.54
N GLU A 35 30.12 -4.35 -17.91
CA GLU A 35 30.30 -3.03 -17.30
C GLU A 35 29.23 -2.05 -17.79
N PRO A 36 28.73 -1.13 -16.94
CA PRO A 36 27.76 -0.13 -17.36
C PRO A 36 28.46 1.00 -18.13
N ALA A 37 27.93 1.33 -19.31
CA ALA A 37 28.37 2.46 -20.13
C ALA A 37 28.05 3.80 -19.43
N VAL A 38 29.10 4.58 -19.15
CA VAL A 38 29.01 5.94 -18.63
C VAL A 38 28.64 6.89 -19.77
N LEU A 39 27.41 7.37 -19.80
CA LEU A 39 27.00 8.48 -20.68
C LEU A 39 27.53 9.80 -20.12
N ARG A 40 28.50 10.41 -20.81
CA ARG A 40 28.93 11.79 -20.57
C ARG A 40 28.05 12.76 -21.37
N PRO A 41 27.60 13.89 -20.78
CA PRO A 41 26.89 14.91 -21.53
C PRO A 41 27.84 15.64 -22.49
N ARG A 42 27.46 15.72 -23.76
CA ARG A 42 28.13 16.57 -24.76
C ARG A 42 27.63 18.00 -24.59
N THR A 43 28.51 18.90 -24.18
CA THR A 43 28.35 20.34 -24.29
C THR A 43 29.01 20.84 -25.59
N GLY A 44 28.24 21.50 -26.44
CA GLY A 44 28.73 22.16 -27.66
C GLY A 44 27.64 23.04 -28.28
N PRO A 45 27.94 24.29 -28.68
CA PRO A 45 26.93 25.29 -29.04
C PRO A 45 26.40 25.13 -30.47
N LEU A 46 25.11 25.41 -30.64
CA LEU A 46 24.42 25.47 -31.93
C LEU A 46 24.61 26.86 -32.56
N THR A 47 25.25 26.93 -33.72
CA THR A 47 25.14 28.07 -34.63
C THR A 47 25.02 27.59 -36.09
N GLY A 48 24.09 28.21 -36.82
CA GLY A 48 24.15 28.35 -38.27
C GLY A 48 23.30 27.39 -39.11
N SER A 49 22.12 27.85 -39.53
CA SER A 49 21.55 27.49 -40.84
C SER A 49 22.42 28.08 -41.97
N PRO A 50 22.38 27.52 -43.20
CA PRO A 50 21.43 28.06 -44.18
C PRO A 50 20.76 27.01 -45.06
N GLY A 51 19.59 27.37 -45.61
CA GLY A 51 18.74 26.52 -46.45
C GLY A 51 19.16 26.43 -47.91
N VAL A 52 18.35 25.72 -48.71
CA VAL A 52 17.96 25.98 -50.11
C VAL A 52 16.78 25.04 -50.45
N ARG A 53 16.01 25.48 -51.45
CA ARG A 53 14.63 25.20 -51.89
C ARG A 53 14.45 23.95 -52.80
N PRO A 54 13.21 23.66 -53.28
CA PRO A 54 12.71 22.31 -53.61
C PRO A 54 12.55 22.02 -55.12
N GLU A 55 12.31 20.75 -55.46
CA GLU A 55 11.73 20.26 -56.73
C GLU A 55 10.75 19.11 -56.36
N ALA A 56 9.43 19.19 -56.58
CA ALA A 56 8.63 19.25 -57.81
C ALA A 56 8.44 17.87 -58.49
N GLY A 57 7.19 17.40 -58.46
CA GLY A 57 6.51 16.80 -59.63
C GLY A 57 6.50 15.29 -59.78
N GLY A 58 5.30 14.69 -59.79
CA GLY A 58 5.07 13.32 -60.25
C GLY A 58 3.68 12.78 -59.96
N ASP A 59 2.65 13.34 -60.60
CA ASP A 59 1.29 12.78 -60.72
C ASP A 59 1.26 11.49 -61.56
N CYS A 60 0.27 10.62 -61.29
CA CYS A 60 -0.71 10.02 -62.23
C CYS A 60 -1.39 8.80 -61.54
N HIS A 61 -2.70 8.86 -61.27
CA HIS A 61 -3.80 8.08 -61.91
C HIS A 61 -3.62 6.54 -61.83
N ASP A 62 -4.57 5.70 -61.42
CA ASP A 62 -5.97 5.65 -61.87
C ASP A 62 -6.82 4.61 -61.06
N ALA A 63 -8.14 4.80 -61.11
CA ALA A 63 -9.24 3.81 -61.07
C ALA A 63 -9.46 2.79 -59.91
N GLY A 64 -10.63 2.91 -59.25
CA GLY A 64 -11.41 1.76 -58.70
C GLY A 64 -12.09 0.94 -59.82
N PRO A 65 -13.04 0.00 -59.56
CA PRO A 65 -14.15 0.19 -58.61
C PRO A 65 -14.73 -1.09 -57.91
N ASP A 66 -15.81 -0.88 -57.15
CA ASP A 66 -17.01 -1.72 -56.87
C ASP A 66 -16.92 -3.00 -56.02
N HIS A 67 -17.55 -3.10 -54.84
CA HIS A 67 -18.99 -3.21 -54.46
C HIS A 67 -19.56 -4.65 -54.46
N GLU A 68 -19.96 -5.14 -53.28
CA GLU A 68 -21.13 -6.02 -53.00
C GLU A 68 -21.16 -6.29 -51.47
N GLU A 69 -21.99 -5.63 -50.64
CA GLU A 69 -23.44 -5.75 -50.46
C GLU A 69 -23.91 -7.05 -49.79
N ARG A 70 -24.34 -6.95 -48.52
CA ARG A 70 -25.45 -7.73 -47.94
C ARG A 70 -25.97 -7.07 -46.66
N ARG A 71 -27.08 -6.35 -46.81
CA ARG A 71 -28.06 -6.05 -45.76
C ARG A 71 -29.19 -7.08 -45.85
N ARG A 72 -29.71 -7.57 -44.72
CA ARG A 72 -31.16 -7.76 -44.48
C ARG A 72 -31.48 -7.60 -42.99
N ASP A 73 -32.62 -6.98 -42.76
CA ASP A 73 -33.14 -6.32 -41.56
C ASP A 73 -34.41 -7.10 -41.07
N PRO A 74 -35.35 -6.59 -40.23
CA PRO A 74 -35.61 -7.11 -38.87
C PRO A 74 -37.04 -7.64 -38.59
N ALA A 75 -37.26 -8.05 -37.33
CA ALA A 75 -38.49 -8.08 -36.50
C ALA A 75 -39.79 -8.77 -36.96
N ARG A 76 -40.36 -9.63 -36.09
CA ARG A 76 -41.83 -9.83 -35.91
C ARG A 76 -42.21 -10.21 -34.47
N GLN A 77 -43.31 -9.61 -34.01
CA GLN A 77 -44.10 -9.89 -32.79
C GLN A 77 -45.33 -10.79 -33.10
N ASP A 78 -46.03 -11.19 -32.02
CA ASP A 78 -47.36 -11.83 -31.86
C ASP A 78 -47.43 -13.37 -32.03
N GLY A 79 -48.07 -14.17 -31.16
CA GLY A 79 -48.80 -13.94 -29.91
C GLY A 79 -49.48 -15.24 -29.37
N ARG A 80 -49.91 -15.19 -28.09
CA ARG A 80 -51.03 -15.89 -27.37
C ARG A 80 -51.04 -17.42 -27.11
N GLY A 81 -51.56 -17.75 -25.92
CA GLY A 81 -52.05 -19.06 -25.42
C GLY A 81 -51.53 -19.37 -24.01
N GLU A 82 -52.09 -18.81 -22.92
CA GLU A 82 -53.18 -19.37 -22.08
C GLU A 82 -52.96 -20.82 -21.59
N ASP A 83 -52.69 -20.99 -20.29
CA ASP A 83 -53.43 -21.96 -19.47
C ASP A 83 -53.27 -21.67 -17.96
N GLU A 84 -54.41 -21.53 -17.30
CA GLU A 84 -54.62 -21.38 -15.86
C GLU A 84 -54.38 -22.70 -15.12
N HIS A 85 -53.83 -22.68 -13.90
CA HIS A 85 -54.49 -23.35 -12.76
C HIS A 85 -53.88 -23.01 -11.37
N ARG A 86 -54.80 -22.60 -10.49
CA ARG A 86 -54.87 -22.79 -9.03
C ARG A 86 -54.02 -21.92 -8.08
N ARG A 87 -54.75 -20.89 -7.61
CA ARG A 87 -54.66 -20.24 -6.30
C ARG A 87 -54.61 -21.26 -5.15
N GLY A 88 -53.66 -21.03 -4.24
CA GLY A 88 -53.67 -21.47 -2.85
C GLY A 88 -53.46 -20.24 -1.98
N ASP A 89 -54.32 -20.08 -0.98
CA ASP A 89 -54.63 -18.86 -0.25
C ASP A 89 -53.81 -18.75 1.06
N GLN A 90 -53.39 -17.53 1.40
CA GLN A 90 -53.00 -16.99 2.72
C GLN A 90 -51.68 -17.40 3.41
N PRO A 91 -51.14 -16.58 4.36
CA PRO A 91 -51.34 -15.14 4.61
C PRO A 91 -50.02 -14.33 4.53
N HIS A 92 -50.14 -13.05 4.18
CA HIS A 92 -49.07 -12.07 4.34
C HIS A 92 -48.77 -11.85 5.83
N GLN A 93 -47.72 -12.49 6.32
CA GLN A 93 -47.03 -12.04 7.53
C GLN A 93 -46.12 -10.89 7.13
N GLU A 94 -46.47 -9.69 7.56
CA GLU A 94 -45.60 -8.51 7.52
C GLU A 94 -44.25 -8.86 8.16
N VAL A 95 -43.26 -9.12 7.31
CA VAL A 95 -41.87 -9.09 7.74
C VAL A 95 -41.53 -7.62 7.94
N ARG A 96 -41.66 -7.17 9.20
CA ARG A 96 -41.04 -5.95 9.70
C ARG A 96 -39.62 -5.86 9.10
N PRO A 97 -39.30 -4.82 8.31
CA PRO A 97 -37.92 -4.61 7.93
C PRO A 97 -37.15 -4.34 9.23
N LEU A 98 -36.19 -5.22 9.55
CA LEU A 98 -35.21 -4.94 10.59
C LEU A 98 -34.60 -3.58 10.28
N ALA A 99 -34.88 -2.65 11.20
CA ALA A 99 -34.62 -1.25 11.08
C ALA A 99 -33.21 -1.02 10.53
N ARG A 100 -33.15 -0.50 9.30
CA ARG A 100 -32.02 0.32 8.88
C ARG A 100 -31.87 1.37 9.97
N HIS A 101 -30.86 1.20 10.82
CA HIS A 101 -30.34 2.32 11.59
C HIS A 101 -29.62 3.20 10.58
N SER A 102 -30.41 3.87 9.75
CA SER A 102 -30.08 5.17 9.19
C SER A 102 -30.08 6.10 10.38
N SER A 103 -29.00 6.06 11.17
CA SER A 103 -28.62 7.24 11.91
C SER A 103 -28.40 8.30 10.84
N THR A 104 -29.40 9.15 10.65
CA THR A 104 -29.17 10.52 10.27
C THR A 104 -28.31 11.13 11.37
N LEU A 105 -27.03 10.77 11.39
CA LEU A 105 -25.98 11.70 11.75
C LEU A 105 -26.17 12.81 10.72
N ARG A 106 -27.00 13.79 11.09
CA ARG A 106 -26.90 15.15 10.61
C ARG A 106 -25.41 15.41 10.63
N ARG A 107 -24.78 15.36 9.45
CA ARG A 107 -23.36 15.64 9.29
C ARG A 107 -23.22 17.02 9.91
N ALA A 108 -22.73 17.08 11.14
CA ALA A 108 -22.19 18.29 11.68
C ALA A 108 -21.09 18.59 10.69
N GLN A 109 -21.39 19.47 9.73
CA GLN A 109 -20.36 20.19 9.03
C GLN A 109 -19.44 20.67 10.14
N PRO A 110 -18.12 20.42 10.09
CA PRO A 110 -17.21 21.15 10.94
C PRO A 110 -17.50 22.61 10.62
N SER A 111 -18.27 23.22 11.51
CA SER A 111 -18.69 24.59 11.43
C SER A 111 -17.38 25.34 11.55
N GLY A 112 -17.06 26.13 10.52
CA GLY A 112 -15.74 26.63 10.20
C GLY A 112 -14.85 26.82 11.42
N THR A 113 -13.63 26.28 11.32
CA THR A 113 -12.54 26.51 12.24
C THR A 113 -12.46 28.01 12.52
N ARG A 114 -13.06 28.47 13.61
CA ARG A 114 -12.89 29.83 14.08
C ARG A 114 -11.47 29.88 14.60
N ARG A 115 -10.55 30.38 13.76
CA ARG A 115 -9.24 30.88 14.20
C ARG A 115 -9.51 31.91 15.30
N PHE A 116 -9.30 31.51 16.54
CA PHE A 116 -8.68 32.41 17.50
C PHE A 116 -7.19 32.10 17.43
N ALA A 117 -6.57 32.39 16.28
CA ALA A 117 -5.13 32.27 16.13
C ALA A 117 -4.49 33.45 16.85
N THR A 118 -3.68 33.17 17.87
CA THR A 118 -2.80 34.15 18.49
C THR A 118 -1.59 34.39 17.58
N VAL A 119 -0.88 35.51 17.76
CA VAL A 119 0.35 35.82 17.01
C VAL A 119 1.38 34.68 17.10
N GLU A 120 1.45 34.00 18.25
CA GLU A 120 2.31 32.82 18.47
C GLU A 120 1.92 31.61 17.61
N GLN A 121 0.65 31.43 17.26
CA GLN A 121 0.25 30.34 16.35
C GLN A 121 0.63 30.62 14.89
N ASP A 122 0.61 31.89 14.47
CA ASP A 122 1.01 32.27 13.11
C ASP A 122 2.53 32.11 12.91
N ASP A 123 3.33 32.36 13.94
CA ASP A 123 4.79 32.16 13.91
C ASP A 123 5.17 30.67 13.83
N LEU A 124 4.52 29.81 14.64
CA LEU A 124 4.70 28.37 14.56
C LEU A 124 4.24 27.80 13.21
N GLU A 125 3.11 28.27 12.67
CA GLU A 125 2.61 27.85 11.36
C GLU A 125 3.60 28.22 10.24
N ALA A 126 4.11 29.46 10.24
CA ALA A 126 5.13 29.91 9.30
C ALA A 126 6.44 29.10 9.44
N LEU A 127 6.80 28.68 10.65
CA LEU A 127 7.97 27.82 10.88
C LEU A 127 7.78 26.40 10.31
N LEU A 128 6.60 25.80 10.51
CA LEU A 128 6.25 24.46 10.02
C LEU A 128 6.17 24.40 8.49
N LEU A 129 5.60 25.43 7.86
CA LEU A 129 5.58 25.59 6.39
C LEU A 129 6.92 26.13 5.86
N GLY A 130 7.74 26.63 6.77
CA GLY A 130 9.04 27.28 6.58
C GLY A 130 9.01 28.60 5.82
N ALA A 131 7.83 29.16 5.56
CA ALA A 131 7.59 30.46 4.96
C ALA A 131 6.24 31.00 5.45
N PRO A 132 6.07 32.33 5.57
CA PRO A 132 4.82 32.90 6.04
C PRO A 132 3.69 32.77 5.02
N CYS A 133 2.47 32.62 5.53
CA CYS A 133 1.23 32.56 4.74
C CYS A 133 0.81 33.97 4.28
N GLU A 134 1.42 34.48 3.21
CA GLU A 134 1.20 35.86 2.72
C GLU A 134 0.37 35.94 1.44
N LEU A 135 0.16 34.79 0.77
CA LEU A 135 -0.47 34.70 -0.54
C LEU A 135 -1.88 34.11 -0.44
N THR A 136 -2.76 34.62 -1.29
CA THR A 136 -4.07 34.04 -1.62
C THR A 136 -3.92 32.98 -2.72
N ARG A 137 -4.96 32.17 -2.93
CA ARG A 137 -4.94 31.15 -3.98
C ARG A 137 -4.83 31.75 -5.37
N ASP A 138 -5.52 32.86 -5.61
CA ASP A 138 -5.48 33.57 -6.89
C ASP A 138 -4.05 34.05 -7.18
N GLU A 139 -3.37 34.64 -6.19
CA GLU A 139 -1.96 35.04 -6.33
C GLU A 139 -1.03 33.86 -6.60
N VAL A 140 -1.27 32.69 -6.00
CA VAL A 140 -0.51 31.46 -6.30
C VAL A 140 -0.76 31.00 -7.74
N ALA A 141 -2.02 30.99 -8.18
CA ALA A 141 -2.38 30.57 -9.54
C ALA A 141 -1.79 31.51 -10.60
N ASP A 142 -1.88 32.82 -10.36
CA ASP A 142 -1.32 33.87 -11.22
C ASP A 142 0.20 33.80 -11.29
N ALA A 143 0.88 33.55 -10.16
CA ALA A 143 2.34 33.42 -10.09
C ALA A 143 2.91 32.21 -10.85
N VAL A 144 2.04 31.27 -11.22
CA VAL A 144 2.38 30.07 -12.00
C VAL A 144 1.77 30.11 -13.41
N GLY A 145 0.79 30.98 -13.65
CA GLY A 145 0.16 31.17 -14.97
C GLY A 145 -0.92 30.14 -15.30
N ILE A 146 -1.66 29.64 -14.30
CA ILE A 146 -2.76 28.68 -14.49
C ILE A 146 -4.09 29.22 -13.97
N PRO A 147 -5.24 28.69 -14.43
CA PRO A 147 -6.53 29.01 -13.83
C PRO A 147 -6.60 28.60 -12.35
N GLU A 148 -7.23 29.41 -11.49
CA GLU A 148 -7.45 29.09 -10.06
C GLU A 148 -8.06 27.71 -9.86
N LEU A 149 -9.02 27.34 -10.70
CA LEU A 149 -9.72 26.06 -10.61
C LEU A 149 -8.75 24.87 -10.72
N GLN A 150 -7.69 25.02 -11.52
CA GLN A 150 -6.66 24.00 -11.68
C GLN A 150 -5.75 23.93 -10.45
N ALA A 151 -5.34 25.08 -9.89
CA ALA A 151 -4.58 25.16 -8.63
C ALA A 151 -5.38 24.52 -7.48
N ARG A 152 -6.68 24.86 -7.37
CA ARG A 152 -7.62 24.26 -6.42
C ARG A 152 -7.76 22.75 -6.62
N GLY A 153 -7.79 22.28 -7.87
CA GLY A 153 -7.87 20.86 -8.19
C GLY A 153 -6.68 20.07 -7.64
N LEU A 154 -5.46 20.59 -7.76
CA LEU A 154 -4.25 19.97 -7.19
C LEU A 154 -4.24 20.04 -5.65
N TRP A 155 -4.61 21.19 -5.08
CA TRP A 155 -4.71 21.38 -3.63
C TRP A 155 -5.68 20.38 -2.97
N THR A 156 -6.90 20.29 -3.51
CA THR A 156 -7.92 19.36 -3.03
C THR A 156 -7.56 17.90 -3.32
N ALA A 157 -6.84 17.62 -4.41
CA ALA A 157 -6.30 16.29 -4.68
C ALA A 157 -5.33 15.86 -3.58
N MET A 158 -4.46 16.73 -3.08
CA MET A 158 -3.57 16.40 -1.97
C MET A 158 -4.29 16.24 -0.62
N GLY A 159 -5.60 16.53 -0.56
CA GLY A 159 -6.41 16.38 0.66
C GLY A 159 -6.34 17.58 1.60
N PHE A 160 -5.74 18.69 1.18
CA PHE A 160 -5.67 19.90 1.98
C PHE A 160 -7.04 20.57 2.15
N ALA A 161 -7.22 21.24 3.29
CA ALA A 161 -8.48 21.91 3.63
C ALA A 161 -8.81 23.02 2.63
N GLU A 162 -10.09 23.23 2.36
CA GLU A 162 -10.53 24.34 1.49
C GLU A 162 -10.35 25.67 2.23
N VAL A 163 -9.59 26.56 1.60
CA VAL A 163 -9.31 27.93 2.07
C VAL A 163 -10.27 28.91 1.42
N ALA A 164 -10.68 29.98 2.10
CA ALA A 164 -11.51 31.00 1.46
C ALA A 164 -10.72 31.72 0.32
N PRO A 165 -11.37 32.13 -0.79
CA PRO A 165 -10.63 32.65 -1.96
C PRO A 165 -9.67 33.81 -1.69
N HIS A 166 -10.02 34.69 -0.74
CA HIS A 166 -9.27 35.89 -0.37
C HIS A 166 -8.44 35.73 0.91
N GLU A 167 -8.40 34.52 1.49
CA GLU A 167 -7.63 34.25 2.70
C GLU A 167 -6.16 34.03 2.33
N LYS A 168 -5.27 34.69 3.06
CA LYS A 168 -3.82 34.51 2.96
C LYS A 168 -3.43 33.25 3.75
N ALA A 169 -3.40 32.12 3.05
CA ALA A 169 -3.06 30.82 3.64
C ALA A 169 -1.96 30.08 2.86
N PHE A 170 -1.39 30.72 1.83
CA PHE A 170 -0.40 30.11 0.97
C PHE A 170 0.94 30.82 1.10
N THR A 171 2.00 30.07 0.86
CA THR A 171 3.39 30.48 0.96
C THR A 171 4.05 30.55 -0.41
N THR A 172 5.24 31.15 -0.47
CA THR A 172 6.07 31.09 -1.69
C THR A 172 6.48 29.66 -2.06
N ARG A 173 6.54 28.75 -1.08
CA ARG A 173 6.83 27.33 -1.33
C ARG A 173 5.70 26.60 -2.03
N ASP A 174 4.44 26.99 -1.79
CA ASP A 174 3.30 26.43 -2.52
C ASP A 174 3.38 26.75 -4.01
N VAL A 175 3.85 27.96 -4.35
CA VAL A 175 4.11 28.38 -5.73
C VAL A 175 5.20 27.51 -6.37
N GLU A 176 6.30 27.26 -5.66
CA GLU A 176 7.40 26.41 -6.15
C GLU A 176 6.98 24.95 -6.35
N ALA A 177 6.21 24.40 -5.41
CA ALA A 177 5.65 23.05 -5.49
C ALA A 177 4.70 22.92 -6.68
N LEU A 178 3.82 23.91 -6.89
CA LEU A 178 2.89 23.93 -8.00
C LEU A 178 3.61 24.04 -9.35
N ARG A 179 4.63 24.90 -9.49
CA ARG A 179 5.49 24.95 -10.69
C ARG A 179 6.13 23.61 -10.99
N THR A 180 6.65 22.94 -9.97
CA THR A 180 7.29 21.63 -10.12
C THR A 180 6.31 20.57 -10.62
N ALA A 181 5.09 20.55 -10.07
CA ALA A 181 4.05 19.62 -10.49
C ALA A 181 3.59 19.85 -11.94
N LEU A 182 3.46 21.11 -12.36
CA LEU A 182 3.08 21.44 -13.74
C LEU A 182 4.18 21.09 -14.74
N ALA A 183 5.44 21.42 -14.43
CA ALA A 183 6.58 21.08 -15.29
C ALA A 183 6.68 19.56 -15.52
N LEU A 184 6.34 18.75 -14.50
CA LEU A 184 6.27 17.30 -14.64
C LEU A 184 5.17 16.87 -15.63
N GLY A 185 4.00 17.51 -15.61
CA GLY A 185 2.92 17.22 -16.56
C GLY A 185 3.23 17.64 -17.98
N GLU A 186 3.89 18.79 -18.16
CA GLU A 186 4.31 19.28 -19.47
C GLU A 186 5.42 18.42 -20.09
N SER A 187 6.19 17.69 -19.28
CA SER A 187 7.26 16.80 -19.77
C SER A 187 6.76 15.64 -20.65
N GLY A 188 5.46 15.30 -20.58
CA GLY A 188 4.87 14.16 -21.27
C GLY A 188 5.26 12.79 -20.69
N LEU A 189 6.12 12.73 -19.67
CA LEU A 189 6.51 11.49 -18.99
C LEU A 189 5.37 10.90 -18.15
N VAL A 190 4.50 11.78 -17.63
CA VAL A 190 3.35 11.40 -16.78
C VAL A 190 2.10 12.07 -17.36
N PRO A 191 1.07 11.29 -17.74
CA PRO A 191 -0.20 11.84 -18.18
C PRO A 191 -0.82 12.78 -17.13
N ALA A 192 -1.45 13.87 -17.57
CA ALA A 192 -1.97 14.90 -16.66
C ALA A 192 -3.02 14.37 -15.66
N ASP A 193 -3.85 13.41 -16.06
CA ASP A 193 -4.81 12.72 -15.19
C ASP A 193 -4.12 11.85 -14.12
N THR A 194 -2.95 11.30 -14.44
CA THR A 194 -2.14 10.51 -13.52
C THR A 194 -1.52 11.38 -12.43
N ILE A 195 -1.16 12.65 -12.73
CA ILE A 195 -0.62 13.58 -11.74
C ILE A 195 -1.58 13.79 -10.57
N LEU A 196 -2.87 14.01 -10.86
CA LEU A 196 -3.89 14.19 -9.82
C LEU A 196 -4.08 12.92 -8.99
N VAL A 197 -3.94 11.74 -9.61
CA VAL A 197 -4.01 10.45 -8.91
C VAL A 197 -2.79 10.27 -7.99
N LEU A 198 -1.60 10.60 -8.46
CA LEU A 198 -0.37 10.54 -7.67
C LEU A 198 -0.39 11.56 -6.53
N ALA A 199 -0.86 12.78 -6.78
CA ALA A 199 -1.02 13.82 -5.77
C ALA A 199 -1.95 13.36 -4.63
N ARG A 200 -3.07 12.69 -4.96
CA ARG A 200 -3.97 12.07 -3.97
C ARG A 200 -3.28 11.00 -3.15
N ALA A 201 -2.58 10.08 -3.80
CA ALA A 201 -1.86 9.01 -3.11
C ALA A 201 -0.78 9.58 -2.18
N MET A 202 0.02 10.53 -2.67
CA MET A 202 1.06 11.20 -1.86
C MET A 202 0.46 11.95 -0.68
N GLY A 203 -0.62 12.72 -0.89
CA GLY A 203 -1.30 13.46 0.17
C GLY A 203 -1.82 12.55 1.28
N GLN A 204 -2.42 11.41 0.92
CA GLN A 204 -2.95 10.44 1.88
C GLN A 204 -1.84 9.79 2.74
N GLU A 205 -0.73 9.37 2.13
CA GLU A 205 0.38 8.74 2.85
C GLU A 205 1.13 9.74 3.74
N LEU A 206 1.34 10.96 3.25
CA LEU A 206 2.02 12.01 4.00
C LEU A 206 1.16 12.57 5.13
N ALA A 207 -0.17 12.71 4.94
CA ALA A 207 -1.08 13.10 6.01
C ALA A 207 -1.05 12.11 7.18
N ARG A 208 -1.14 10.81 6.89
CA ARG A 208 -1.04 9.76 7.93
C ARG A 208 0.30 9.81 8.66
N THR A 209 1.39 10.03 7.91
CA THR A 209 2.74 10.15 8.48
C THR A 209 2.85 11.36 9.41
N ALA A 210 2.32 12.51 8.99
CA ALA A 210 2.31 13.73 9.79
C ALA A 210 1.47 13.57 11.06
N GLU A 211 0.29 12.97 10.98
CA GLU A 211 -0.55 12.66 12.16
C GLU A 211 0.20 11.79 13.18
N ALA A 212 0.84 10.71 12.73
CA ALA A 212 1.63 9.85 13.61
C ALA A 212 2.81 10.60 14.27
N GLN A 213 3.50 11.48 13.53
CA GLN A 213 4.60 12.28 14.08
C GLN A 213 4.11 13.30 15.12
N VAL A 214 2.96 13.93 14.87
CA VAL A 214 2.31 14.86 15.81
C VAL A 214 1.85 14.12 17.06
N ASP A 215 1.37 12.88 16.94
CA ASP A 215 0.98 12.07 18.09
C ASP A 215 2.17 11.73 19.00
N VAL A 216 3.33 11.40 18.43
CA VAL A 216 4.59 11.20 19.18
C VAL A 216 4.99 12.48 19.91
N PHE A 217 4.92 13.63 19.24
CA PHE A 217 5.20 14.91 19.87
C PHE A 217 4.21 15.20 21.01
N ARG A 218 2.91 14.99 20.81
CA ARG A 218 1.88 15.18 21.83
C ARG A 218 2.13 14.28 23.05
N GLN A 219 2.58 13.05 22.83
CA GLN A 219 2.95 12.15 23.91
C GLN A 219 4.16 12.66 24.69
N ALA A 220 5.19 13.18 24.01
CA ALA A 220 6.36 13.78 24.65
C ALA A 220 6.04 15.07 25.42
N SER A 221 5.01 15.82 25.01
CA SER A 221 4.52 17.03 25.68
C SER A 221 3.43 16.76 26.74
N GLN A 222 3.21 15.51 27.14
CA GLN A 222 2.22 15.19 28.17
C GLN A 222 2.53 15.91 29.49
N GLY A 223 1.51 16.54 30.07
CA GLY A 223 1.62 17.31 31.32
C GLY A 223 1.99 18.77 31.15
N LEU A 224 2.31 19.21 29.93
CA LEU A 224 2.49 20.62 29.60
C LEU A 224 1.16 21.31 29.31
N THR A 225 1.09 22.61 29.56
CA THR A 225 0.03 23.48 29.06
C THR A 225 0.14 23.68 27.54
N LEU A 226 -0.90 24.24 26.91
CA LEU A 226 -0.87 24.54 25.47
C LEU A 226 0.26 25.52 25.12
N GLU A 227 0.43 26.58 25.92
CA GLU A 227 1.48 27.59 25.73
C GLU A 227 2.89 26.96 25.82
N GLU A 228 3.12 26.12 26.83
CA GLU A 228 4.39 25.40 26.98
C GLU A 228 4.66 24.41 25.82
N SER A 229 3.62 23.75 25.32
CA SER A 229 3.74 22.83 24.17
C SER A 229 4.05 23.56 22.87
N VAL A 230 3.43 24.73 22.64
CA VAL A 230 3.74 25.60 21.49
C VAL A 230 5.18 26.10 21.56
N ALA A 231 5.60 26.65 22.69
CA ALA A 231 6.97 27.12 22.88
C ALA A 231 8.01 25.99 22.71
N GLN A 232 7.69 24.78 23.18
CA GLN A 232 8.54 23.60 22.95
C GLN A 232 8.61 23.23 21.46
N ALA A 233 7.49 23.26 20.74
CA ALA A 233 7.44 22.98 19.31
C ALA A 233 8.30 23.99 18.53
N GLU A 234 8.16 25.28 18.81
CA GLU A 234 8.95 26.35 18.19
C GLU A 234 10.46 26.20 18.46
N ALA A 235 10.83 25.81 19.69
CA ALA A 235 12.23 25.61 20.04
C ALA A 235 12.86 24.39 19.33
N LEU A 236 12.08 23.33 19.10
CA LEU A 236 12.58 22.08 18.52
C LEU A 236 12.50 22.03 16.99
N ALA A 237 11.49 22.66 16.39
CA ALA A 237 11.21 22.59 14.95
C ALA A 237 12.40 22.94 14.05
N PRO A 238 13.23 23.99 14.31
CA PRO A 238 14.37 24.32 13.47
C PRO A 238 15.44 23.22 13.40
N THR A 239 15.50 22.37 14.44
CA THR A 239 16.43 21.23 14.49
C THR A 239 15.78 19.97 13.93
N LEU A 240 14.53 19.69 14.29
CA LEU A 240 13.86 18.44 13.96
C LEU A 240 13.31 18.40 12.52
N LEU A 241 12.72 19.48 12.01
CA LEU A 241 12.11 19.48 10.67
C LEU A 241 13.12 19.12 9.57
N PRO A 242 14.33 19.71 9.49
CA PRO A 242 15.29 19.33 8.46
C PRO A 242 15.74 17.87 8.55
N MET A 243 15.80 17.32 9.77
CA MET A 243 16.13 15.90 9.97
C MET A 243 15.00 15.00 9.44
N LEU A 244 13.75 15.34 9.75
CA LEU A 244 12.57 14.60 9.27
C LEU A 244 12.47 14.65 7.75
N GLU A 245 12.65 15.83 7.13
CA GLU A 245 12.68 15.98 5.67
C GLU A 245 13.73 15.07 5.02
N GLN A 246 14.96 15.08 5.54
CA GLN A 246 16.04 14.21 5.04
C GLN A 246 15.70 12.73 5.17
N LEU A 247 15.09 12.33 6.28
CA LEU A 247 14.65 10.94 6.50
C LEU A 247 13.54 10.54 5.53
N VAL A 248 12.53 11.40 5.33
CA VAL A 248 11.44 11.15 4.37
C VAL A 248 12.01 10.97 2.96
N VAL A 249 12.89 11.86 2.52
CA VAL A 249 13.54 11.74 1.21
C VAL A 249 14.36 10.46 1.11
N HIS A 250 15.13 10.11 2.15
CA HIS A 250 15.93 8.88 2.15
C HIS A 250 15.06 7.63 2.02
N VAL A 251 14.02 7.52 2.85
CA VAL A 251 13.09 6.38 2.86
C VAL A 251 12.35 6.30 1.54
N TRP A 252 11.83 7.42 1.02
CA TRP A 252 11.19 7.47 -0.28
C TRP A 252 12.11 6.95 -1.39
N ARG A 253 13.39 7.37 -1.44
CA ARG A 253 14.34 6.88 -2.45
C ARG A 253 14.57 5.38 -2.36
N ARG A 254 14.65 4.82 -1.14
CA ARG A 254 14.79 3.37 -0.92
C ARG A 254 13.54 2.62 -1.39
N GLN A 255 12.35 3.11 -1.06
CA GLN A 255 11.09 2.52 -1.49
C GLN A 255 10.93 2.59 -3.01
N PHE A 256 11.27 3.72 -3.62
CA PHE A 256 11.23 3.92 -5.07
C PHE A 256 12.18 2.97 -5.80
N ALA A 257 13.42 2.80 -5.31
CA ALA A 257 14.37 1.85 -5.86
C ALA A 257 13.86 0.40 -5.78
N ALA A 258 13.28 0.00 -4.64
CA ALA A 258 12.72 -1.33 -4.45
C ALA A 258 11.50 -1.58 -5.35
N ALA A 259 10.60 -0.60 -5.48
CA ALA A 259 9.44 -0.68 -6.37
C ALA A 259 9.84 -0.79 -7.85
N THR A 260 10.84 0.00 -8.25
CA THR A 260 11.41 -0.03 -9.60
C THR A 260 12.04 -1.39 -9.92
N ALA A 261 12.82 -1.95 -8.99
CA ALA A 261 13.42 -3.27 -9.16
C ALA A 261 12.37 -4.37 -9.37
N ARG A 262 11.26 -4.33 -8.61
CA ARG A 262 10.15 -5.28 -8.79
C ARG A 262 9.44 -5.11 -10.13
N ALA A 263 9.15 -3.86 -10.51
CA ALA A 263 8.49 -3.57 -11.78
C ALA A 263 9.29 -4.12 -12.98
N PHE A 264 10.62 -3.95 -12.96
CA PHE A 264 11.49 -4.52 -13.98
C PHE A 264 11.55 -6.05 -13.94
N ALA A 265 11.57 -6.67 -12.75
CA ALA A 265 11.57 -8.13 -12.64
C ALA A 265 10.28 -8.76 -13.20
N SER A 266 9.15 -8.07 -13.08
CA SER A 266 7.86 -8.51 -13.63
C SER A 266 7.64 -8.19 -15.11
N ALA A 267 8.47 -7.33 -15.71
CA ALA A 267 8.26 -6.85 -17.08
C ALA A 267 8.48 -7.93 -18.15
N ASP A 268 9.25 -8.98 -17.82
CA ASP A 268 9.51 -10.12 -18.71
C ASP A 268 8.40 -11.19 -18.68
N ILE A 269 7.34 -10.99 -17.87
CA ILE A 269 6.23 -11.95 -17.73
C ILE A 269 5.02 -11.42 -18.49
N ASP A 270 4.66 -12.08 -19.60
CA ASP A 270 3.42 -11.80 -20.33
C ASP A 270 2.20 -12.12 -19.45
N GLY A 271 1.51 -11.10 -18.95
CA GLY A 271 0.25 -11.23 -18.19
C GLY A 271 0.23 -10.48 -16.86
N GLN A 272 -0.86 -10.62 -16.10
CA GLN A 272 -0.89 -10.14 -14.71
C GLN A 272 0.01 -11.04 -13.85
N PRO A 273 0.88 -10.47 -13.00
CA PRO A 273 1.75 -11.27 -12.14
C PRO A 273 0.89 -12.18 -11.27
N VAL A 274 1.20 -13.47 -11.31
CA VAL A 274 0.64 -14.45 -10.39
C VAL A 274 1.35 -14.26 -9.07
N THR A 275 0.60 -13.92 -8.03
CA THR A 275 1.14 -13.53 -6.73
C THR A 275 0.39 -14.29 -5.64
N ALA A 276 1.11 -14.76 -4.64
CA ALA A 276 0.50 -15.31 -3.44
C ALA A 276 0.08 -14.15 -2.53
N VAL A 277 -1.21 -14.10 -2.21
CA VAL A 277 -1.81 -13.09 -1.33
C VAL A 277 -2.14 -13.76 -0.01
N GLY A 278 -1.63 -13.20 1.08
CA GLY A 278 -1.88 -13.67 2.43
C GLY A 278 -2.57 -12.62 3.29
N PHE A 279 -3.49 -13.08 4.13
CA PHE A 279 -4.06 -12.32 5.24
C PHE A 279 -3.72 -13.03 6.54
N VAL A 280 -3.19 -12.29 7.50
CA VAL A 280 -2.99 -12.73 8.88
C VAL A 280 -3.90 -11.89 9.77
N ASP A 281 -4.65 -12.49 10.67
CA ASP A 281 -5.69 -11.82 11.49
C ASP A 281 -5.62 -12.27 12.95
N LEU A 282 -5.75 -11.34 13.88
CA LEU A 282 -5.86 -11.64 15.31
C LEU A 282 -7.26 -12.21 15.63
N VAL A 283 -7.30 -13.32 16.35
CA VAL A 283 -8.55 -13.97 16.74
C VAL A 283 -9.22 -13.23 17.89
N ASP A 284 -10.55 -13.07 17.80
CA ASP A 284 -11.40 -12.47 18.83
C ASP A 284 -10.95 -11.06 19.28
N PHE A 285 -10.13 -10.38 18.48
CA PHE A 285 -9.56 -9.09 18.83
C PHE A 285 -10.63 -8.04 19.11
N THR A 286 -11.72 -7.99 18.34
CA THR A 286 -12.83 -7.04 18.59
C THR A 286 -13.49 -7.23 19.96
N ARG A 287 -13.46 -8.46 20.52
CA ARG A 287 -13.99 -8.75 21.85
C ARG A 287 -12.96 -8.43 22.94
N SER A 288 -11.70 -8.79 22.71
CA SER A 288 -10.59 -8.53 23.63
C SER A 288 -10.28 -7.04 23.75
N SER A 289 -10.38 -6.28 22.66
CA SER A 289 -10.10 -4.84 22.62
C SER A 289 -11.07 -4.00 23.46
N GLN A 290 -12.28 -4.50 23.73
CA GLN A 290 -13.24 -3.86 24.64
C GLN A 290 -12.87 -4.03 26.12
N GLN A 291 -12.02 -5.01 26.43
CA GLN A 291 -11.61 -5.33 27.80
C GLN A 291 -10.22 -4.78 28.12
N TRP A 292 -9.42 -4.48 27.10
CA TRP A 292 -8.09 -3.90 27.25
C TRP A 292 -8.15 -2.38 27.37
N ASP A 293 -7.19 -1.84 28.13
CA ASP A 293 -6.91 -0.42 28.03
C ASP A 293 -6.27 -0.08 26.67
N ALA A 294 -6.33 1.20 26.30
CA ALA A 294 -5.82 1.67 25.01
C ALA A 294 -4.33 1.36 24.82
N SER A 295 -3.52 1.40 25.89
CA SER A 295 -2.08 1.17 25.82
C SER A 295 -1.71 -0.30 25.55
N THR A 296 -2.51 -1.23 26.06
CA THR A 296 -2.33 -2.67 25.86
C THR A 296 -2.79 -3.05 24.47
N LEU A 297 -3.88 -2.44 24.01
CA LEU A 297 -4.36 -2.58 22.64
C LEU A 297 -3.30 -2.14 21.62
N GLU A 298 -2.76 -0.94 21.79
CA GLU A 298 -1.74 -0.35 20.92
C GLU A 298 -0.47 -1.20 20.89
N ARG A 299 0.09 -1.56 22.05
CA ARG A 299 1.30 -2.40 22.13
C ARG A 299 1.11 -3.77 21.48
N THR A 300 -0.07 -4.36 21.63
CA THR A 300 -0.37 -5.67 21.03
C THR A 300 -0.46 -5.57 19.51
N LEU A 301 -1.14 -4.55 18.99
CA LEU A 301 -1.21 -4.27 17.57
C LEU A 301 0.18 -3.99 16.97
N GLU A 302 0.95 -3.10 17.59
CA GLU A 302 2.30 -2.76 17.12
C GLU A 302 3.21 -3.99 17.10
N ARG A 303 3.15 -4.83 18.14
CA ARG A 303 3.91 -6.08 18.19
C ARG A 303 3.48 -7.04 17.09
N PHE A 304 2.18 -7.25 16.89
CA PHE A 304 1.65 -8.11 15.84
C PHE A 304 2.06 -7.62 14.44
N GLU A 305 1.89 -6.33 14.15
CA GLU A 305 2.25 -5.73 12.87
C GLU A 305 3.75 -5.84 12.61
N ARG A 306 4.60 -5.53 13.61
CA ARG A 306 6.06 -5.62 13.51
C ARG A 306 6.54 -7.04 13.26
N GLU A 307 6.09 -8.01 14.05
CA GLU A 307 6.50 -9.42 13.91
C GLU A 307 6.06 -9.99 12.56
N THR A 308 4.84 -9.67 12.12
CA THR A 308 4.35 -10.09 10.80
C THR A 308 5.15 -9.44 9.68
N ALA A 309 5.43 -8.13 9.76
CA ALA A 309 6.21 -7.41 8.77
C ALA A 309 7.64 -7.95 8.65
N LEU A 310 8.28 -8.30 9.77
CA LEU A 310 9.61 -8.92 9.78
C LEU A 310 9.61 -10.26 9.04
N ARG A 311 8.61 -11.12 9.29
CA ARG A 311 8.49 -12.40 8.58
C ARG A 311 8.25 -12.21 7.09
N VAL A 312 7.34 -11.32 6.72
CA VAL A 312 7.03 -10.99 5.32
C VAL A 312 8.29 -10.48 4.59
N THR A 313 9.00 -9.54 5.17
CA THR A 313 10.20 -8.96 4.54
C THR A 313 11.37 -9.94 4.50
N SER A 314 11.47 -10.87 5.46
CA SER A 314 12.53 -11.90 5.48
C SER A 314 12.51 -12.84 4.27
N VAL A 315 11.33 -13.05 3.67
CA VAL A 315 11.14 -13.88 2.47
C VAL A 315 11.07 -13.05 1.18
N GLY A 316 11.44 -11.76 1.24
CA GLY A 316 11.32 -10.83 0.09
C GLY A 316 9.88 -10.41 -0.22
N GLY A 317 8.93 -10.75 0.65
CA GLY A 317 7.54 -10.34 0.55
C GLY A 317 7.32 -8.87 0.88
N ARG A 318 6.08 -8.42 0.69
CA ARG A 318 5.66 -7.05 0.95
C ARG A 318 4.37 -7.01 1.74
N VAL A 319 4.39 -6.29 2.87
CA VAL A 319 3.16 -5.86 3.53
C VAL A 319 2.53 -4.80 2.64
N VAL A 320 1.30 -5.06 2.18
CA VAL A 320 0.56 -4.11 1.34
C VAL A 320 -0.07 -3.04 2.20
N LYS A 321 -0.79 -3.48 3.24
CA LYS A 321 -1.47 -2.61 4.21
C LYS A 321 -1.92 -3.41 5.43
N THR A 322 -2.17 -2.69 6.52
CA THR A 322 -2.86 -3.23 7.69
C THR A 322 -4.32 -2.78 7.67
N LEU A 323 -5.21 -3.61 8.18
CA LEU A 323 -6.66 -3.40 8.25
C LEU A 323 -7.11 -3.67 9.69
N GLY A 324 -6.87 -2.70 10.58
CA GLY A 324 -7.12 -2.88 12.00
C GLY A 324 -6.18 -3.93 12.58
N ASP A 325 -6.71 -5.11 12.84
CA ASP A 325 -6.08 -6.29 13.42
C ASP A 325 -5.62 -7.34 12.40
N ALA A 326 -5.77 -7.03 11.11
CA ALA A 326 -5.33 -7.89 10.02
C ALA A 326 -4.18 -7.27 9.21
N VAL A 327 -3.26 -8.09 8.74
CA VAL A 327 -2.18 -7.72 7.83
C VAL A 327 -2.41 -8.38 6.48
N LEU A 328 -2.50 -7.55 5.43
CA LEU A 328 -2.47 -8.00 4.04
C LEU A 328 -1.04 -7.95 3.52
N PHE A 329 -0.54 -9.08 3.05
CA PHE A 329 0.79 -9.18 2.45
C PHE A 329 0.78 -9.97 1.14
N VAL A 330 1.85 -9.82 0.37
CA VAL A 330 2.06 -10.54 -0.88
C VAL A 330 3.48 -11.08 -0.99
N THR A 331 3.62 -12.22 -1.67
CA THR A 331 4.90 -12.82 -2.06
C THR A 331 4.82 -13.32 -3.50
N ASP A 332 5.95 -13.40 -4.18
CA ASP A 332 6.01 -13.94 -5.55
C ASP A 332 5.91 -15.48 -5.56
N ASP A 333 6.31 -16.13 -4.47
CA ASP A 333 6.29 -17.58 -4.28
C ASP A 333 5.22 -18.00 -3.24
N PRO A 334 4.32 -18.96 -3.55
CA PRO A 334 3.30 -19.44 -2.61
C PRO A 334 3.88 -20.13 -1.38
N GLY A 335 5.01 -20.84 -1.50
CA GLY A 335 5.70 -21.47 -0.36
C GLY A 335 6.10 -20.44 0.69
N SER A 336 6.68 -19.34 0.24
CA SER A 336 7.07 -18.20 1.07
C SER A 336 5.86 -17.58 1.78
N ALA A 337 4.70 -17.46 1.12
CA ALA A 337 3.49 -16.93 1.76
C ALA A 337 2.96 -17.87 2.86
N VAL A 338 2.95 -19.17 2.63
CA VAL A 338 2.50 -20.12 3.65
C VAL A 338 3.47 -20.22 4.81
N GLU A 339 4.77 -20.09 4.57
CA GLU A 339 5.77 -20.02 5.63
C GLU A 339 5.57 -18.81 6.54
N VAL A 340 5.33 -17.64 5.97
CA VAL A 340 4.97 -16.44 6.75
C VAL A 340 3.74 -16.72 7.60
N ALA A 341 2.66 -17.25 7.01
CA ALA A 341 1.42 -17.53 7.71
C ALA A 341 1.59 -18.54 8.86
N LEU A 342 2.26 -19.66 8.60
CA LEU A 342 2.52 -20.71 9.59
C LEU A 342 3.40 -20.19 10.73
N GLN A 343 4.49 -19.50 10.40
CA GLN A 343 5.39 -18.97 11.42
C GLN A 343 4.75 -17.90 12.30
N THR A 344 3.88 -17.05 11.74
CA THR A 344 3.14 -16.07 12.57
C THR A 344 2.15 -16.77 13.49
N VAL A 345 1.40 -17.76 12.98
CA VAL A 345 0.49 -18.57 13.81
C VAL A 345 1.25 -19.29 14.93
N ASP A 346 2.36 -19.95 14.62
CA ASP A 346 3.17 -20.69 15.61
C ASP A 346 3.75 -19.75 16.68
N ALA A 347 4.28 -18.59 16.28
CA ALA A 347 4.85 -17.62 17.21
C ALA A 347 3.81 -17.06 18.19
N HIS A 348 2.61 -16.74 17.70
CA HIS A 348 1.51 -16.28 18.55
C HIS A 348 0.95 -17.39 19.44
N HIS A 349 1.00 -18.65 18.99
CA HIS A 349 0.53 -19.77 19.79
C HIS A 349 1.43 -20.03 21.01
N VAL A 350 2.74 -19.85 20.89
CA VAL A 350 3.70 -20.09 21.97
C VAL A 350 3.73 -18.97 23.01
N ASP A 351 3.22 -17.80 22.66
CA ASP A 351 3.22 -16.61 23.52
C ASP A 351 1.83 -16.39 24.13
N ASP A 352 1.66 -16.80 25.39
CA ASP A 352 0.39 -16.66 26.13
C ASP A 352 -0.05 -15.20 26.35
N GLU A 353 0.84 -14.22 26.14
CA GLU A 353 0.51 -12.79 26.21
C GLU A 353 -0.09 -12.26 24.90
N LEU A 354 -0.03 -13.02 23.81
CA LEU A 354 -0.54 -12.63 22.52
C LEU A 354 -1.85 -13.35 22.18
N PRO A 355 -2.81 -12.68 21.51
CA PRO A 355 -3.95 -13.38 20.94
C PRO A 355 -3.50 -14.38 19.90
N ASP A 356 -4.27 -15.46 19.81
CA ASP A 356 -4.15 -16.41 18.71
C ASP A 356 -4.31 -15.70 17.37
N VAL A 357 -3.63 -16.25 16.37
CA VAL A 357 -3.71 -15.77 14.99
C VAL A 357 -4.34 -16.83 14.12
N ARG A 358 -4.99 -16.39 13.06
CA ARG A 358 -5.42 -17.23 11.93
C ARG A 358 -4.98 -16.60 10.62
N ALA A 359 -4.84 -17.42 9.59
CA ALA A 359 -4.40 -16.92 8.30
C ALA A 359 -5.07 -17.61 7.11
N GLY A 360 -5.11 -16.88 5.99
CA GLY A 360 -5.66 -17.30 4.71
C GLY A 360 -4.70 -16.93 3.59
N VAL A 361 -4.38 -17.89 2.72
CA VAL A 361 -3.48 -17.66 1.57
C VAL A 361 -4.15 -18.11 0.28
N ALA A 362 -4.09 -17.27 -0.75
CA ALA A 362 -4.59 -17.58 -2.08
C ALA A 362 -3.57 -17.19 -3.15
N LEU A 363 -3.54 -17.95 -4.25
CA LEU A 363 -2.64 -17.72 -5.37
C LEU A 363 -3.42 -17.33 -6.63
N GLY A 364 -2.96 -16.31 -7.36
CA GLY A 364 -3.50 -16.00 -8.68
C GLY A 364 -3.09 -14.63 -9.20
N PRO A 365 -3.63 -14.22 -10.36
CA PRO A 365 -3.31 -12.93 -10.97
C PRO A 365 -3.88 -11.78 -10.14
N VAL A 366 -3.06 -10.75 -9.94
CA VAL A 366 -3.45 -9.52 -9.22
C VAL A 366 -3.25 -8.28 -10.06
N LEU A 367 -4.14 -7.30 -9.89
CA LEU A 367 -3.96 -5.94 -10.39
C LEU A 367 -3.26 -5.12 -9.31
N VAL A 368 -2.04 -4.64 -9.62
CA VAL A 368 -1.32 -3.69 -8.76
C VAL A 368 -1.67 -2.28 -9.19
N ARG A 369 -2.16 -1.45 -8.27
CA ARG A 369 -2.50 -0.05 -8.55
C ARG A 369 -2.22 0.83 -7.34
N LEU A 370 -1.42 1.88 -7.53
CA LEU A 370 -1.03 2.84 -6.49
C LEU A 370 -0.48 2.15 -5.22
N GLY A 371 0.34 1.11 -5.40
CA GLY A 371 0.93 0.34 -4.29
C GLY A 371 0.00 -0.71 -3.67
N ASP A 372 -1.30 -0.68 -3.96
CA ASP A 372 -2.29 -1.65 -3.48
C ASP A 372 -2.48 -2.82 -4.46
N VAL A 373 -3.13 -3.90 -3.99
CA VAL A 373 -3.41 -5.10 -4.78
C VAL A 373 -4.91 -5.40 -4.82
N PHE A 374 -5.40 -5.77 -6.00
CA PHE A 374 -6.81 -6.06 -6.24
C PHE A 374 -6.97 -7.36 -7.04
N GLY A 375 -8.11 -8.03 -6.88
CA GLY A 375 -8.47 -9.19 -7.69
C GLY A 375 -9.12 -10.30 -6.88
N SER A 376 -9.45 -11.39 -7.58
CA SER A 376 -10.02 -12.59 -6.95
C SER A 376 -9.12 -13.18 -5.85
N PRO A 377 -7.78 -13.25 -5.99
CA PRO A 377 -6.92 -13.80 -4.93
C PRO A 377 -7.04 -13.03 -3.61
N VAL A 378 -7.13 -11.70 -3.65
CA VAL A 378 -7.28 -10.86 -2.45
C VAL A 378 -8.60 -11.17 -1.73
N ASN A 379 -9.70 -11.22 -2.48
CA ASN A 379 -11.02 -11.55 -1.93
C ASN A 379 -11.04 -12.98 -1.37
N LEU A 380 -10.39 -13.92 -2.05
CA LEU A 380 -10.33 -15.32 -1.66
C LEU A 380 -9.52 -15.52 -0.38
N ALA A 381 -8.32 -14.92 -0.30
CA ALA A 381 -7.47 -14.96 0.89
C ALA A 381 -8.20 -14.39 2.11
N SER A 382 -8.85 -13.23 1.97
CA SER A 382 -9.68 -12.65 3.05
C SER A 382 -10.79 -13.61 3.51
N ARG A 383 -11.51 -14.26 2.58
CA ARG A 383 -12.56 -15.23 2.94
C ARG A 383 -12.02 -16.50 3.58
N LEU A 384 -10.82 -16.94 3.19
CA LEU A 384 -10.15 -18.06 3.82
C LEU A 384 -9.76 -17.72 5.26
N THR A 385 -9.27 -16.51 5.51
CA THR A 385 -8.96 -16.04 6.87
C THR A 385 -10.23 -15.94 7.74
N ASP A 386 -11.33 -15.41 7.19
CA ASP A 386 -12.62 -15.33 7.89
C ASP A 386 -13.10 -16.72 8.39
N GLU A 387 -12.94 -17.75 7.55
CA GLU A 387 -13.35 -19.14 7.82
C GLU A 387 -12.32 -19.93 8.63
N ALA A 388 -11.09 -19.42 8.75
CA ALA A 388 -10.03 -20.08 9.49
C ALA A 388 -10.36 -20.09 10.99
N ARG A 389 -10.13 -21.24 11.61
CA ARG A 389 -10.21 -21.38 13.07
C ARG A 389 -8.97 -20.75 13.71
N PRO A 390 -9.01 -20.42 15.00
CA PRO A 390 -7.81 -19.98 15.72
C PRO A 390 -6.67 -20.96 15.53
N ARG A 391 -5.46 -20.43 15.33
CA ARG A 391 -4.22 -21.19 15.12
C ARG A 391 -4.22 -22.08 13.87
N THR A 392 -4.97 -21.69 12.83
CA THR A 392 -4.99 -22.44 11.57
C THR A 392 -4.71 -21.55 10.37
N VAL A 393 -4.08 -22.17 9.37
CA VAL A 393 -3.85 -21.58 8.05
C VAL A 393 -4.74 -22.30 7.05
N LEU A 394 -5.59 -21.55 6.36
CA LEU A 394 -6.38 -22.06 5.25
C LEU A 394 -5.81 -21.57 3.92
N VAL A 395 -5.75 -22.46 2.94
CA VAL A 395 -5.27 -22.14 1.61
C VAL A 395 -6.31 -22.47 0.55
N ASP A 396 -6.21 -21.77 -0.57
CA ASP A 396 -7.05 -22.01 -1.73
C ASP A 396 -6.58 -23.24 -2.54
N LYS A 397 -7.32 -23.58 -3.58
CA LYS A 397 -6.98 -24.73 -4.43
C LYS A 397 -5.65 -24.51 -5.16
N ALA A 398 -5.38 -23.29 -5.64
CA ALA A 398 -4.18 -23.01 -6.42
C ALA A 398 -2.91 -23.12 -5.55
N VAL A 399 -2.93 -22.61 -4.31
CA VAL A 399 -1.83 -22.82 -3.35
C VAL A 399 -1.66 -24.30 -3.03
N MET A 400 -2.75 -25.04 -2.80
CA MET A 400 -2.68 -26.48 -2.55
C MET A 400 -2.05 -27.22 -3.72
N GLU A 401 -2.45 -26.94 -4.97
CA GLU A 401 -1.87 -27.56 -6.17
C GLU A 401 -0.39 -27.22 -6.33
N ALA A 402 0.01 -25.99 -6.00
CA ALA A 402 1.40 -25.55 -6.06
C ALA A 402 2.30 -26.24 -5.01
N LEU A 403 1.74 -26.70 -3.90
CA LEU A 403 2.46 -27.30 -2.77
C LEU A 403 2.22 -28.82 -2.64
N ALA A 404 1.43 -29.43 -3.53
CA ALA A 404 0.97 -30.81 -3.39
C ALA A 404 2.11 -31.85 -3.36
N ASP A 405 3.22 -31.56 -4.04
CA ASP A 405 4.40 -32.42 -4.13
C ASP A 405 5.48 -32.09 -3.09
N ASP A 406 5.25 -31.06 -2.25
CA ASP A 406 6.17 -30.69 -1.17
C ASP A 406 5.83 -31.45 0.12
N GLY A 407 6.67 -32.45 0.44
CA GLY A 407 6.52 -33.28 1.63
C GLY A 407 6.63 -32.53 2.96
N SER A 408 6.99 -31.24 2.94
CA SER A 408 7.07 -30.40 4.14
C SER A 408 5.69 -30.01 4.69
N TYR A 409 4.62 -30.19 3.90
CA TYR A 409 3.27 -29.75 4.24
C TYR A 409 2.23 -30.88 4.23
N ASP A 410 1.34 -30.87 5.22
CA ASP A 410 0.11 -31.67 5.25
C ASP A 410 -1.08 -30.79 4.81
N LEU A 411 -1.74 -31.19 3.72
CA LEU A 411 -2.82 -30.46 3.06
C LEU A 411 -4.12 -31.25 3.15
N LYS A 412 -5.00 -30.84 4.06
CA LYS A 412 -6.30 -31.50 4.27
C LYS A 412 -7.43 -30.71 3.65
N ARG A 413 -8.07 -31.29 2.62
CA ARG A 413 -9.30 -30.74 2.03
C ARG A 413 -10.42 -30.66 3.07
N LEU A 414 -11.03 -29.49 3.20
CA LEU A 414 -12.19 -29.27 4.06
C LEU A 414 -13.51 -29.30 3.28
N ARG A 415 -14.62 -29.34 4.00
CA ARG A 415 -15.96 -29.29 3.41
C ARG A 415 -16.14 -27.96 2.68
N ARG A 416 -16.69 -28.04 1.47
CA ARG A 416 -17.11 -26.87 0.68
C ARG A 416 -18.09 -25.99 1.47
N ARG A 417 -17.87 -24.68 1.45
CA ARG A 417 -18.71 -23.66 2.09
C ARG A 417 -19.18 -22.64 1.07
N SER A 418 -20.36 -22.06 1.31
CA SER A 418 -20.79 -20.86 0.60
C SER A 418 -20.44 -19.68 1.50
N VAL A 419 -19.65 -18.75 0.98
CA VAL A 419 -19.23 -17.54 1.68
C VAL A 419 -19.64 -16.33 0.85
N ARG A 420 -19.61 -15.13 1.44
CA ARG A 420 -19.98 -13.91 0.72
C ARG A 420 -19.12 -13.74 -0.54
N GLY A 421 -19.78 -13.72 -1.70
CA GLY A 421 -19.15 -13.59 -3.02
C GLY A 421 -18.76 -14.92 -3.69
N TYR A 422 -18.81 -16.05 -2.99
CA TYR A 422 -18.44 -17.36 -3.54
C TYR A 422 -19.49 -18.42 -3.16
N ARG A 423 -20.23 -18.92 -4.16
CA ARG A 423 -21.25 -19.98 -3.98
C ARG A 423 -20.66 -21.32 -3.54
N SER A 424 -19.37 -21.53 -3.80
CA SER A 424 -18.65 -22.78 -3.51
C SER A 424 -17.15 -22.50 -3.34
N LEU A 425 -16.73 -22.26 -2.11
CA LEU A 425 -15.33 -22.23 -1.69
C LEU A 425 -14.94 -23.60 -1.12
N THR A 426 -13.84 -24.19 -1.59
CA THR A 426 -13.27 -25.41 -1.00
C THR A 426 -11.93 -25.05 -0.36
N PRO A 427 -11.90 -24.83 0.97
CA PRO A 427 -10.66 -24.54 1.67
C PRO A 427 -9.84 -25.80 1.92
N TYR A 428 -8.53 -25.64 2.02
CA TYR A 428 -7.59 -26.67 2.44
C TYR A 428 -6.91 -26.22 3.72
N LEU A 429 -6.98 -27.05 4.76
CA LEU A 429 -6.22 -26.82 5.98
C LEU A 429 -4.76 -27.18 5.71
N LEU A 430 -3.88 -26.22 5.94
CA LEU A 430 -2.43 -26.39 5.80
C LEU A 430 -1.79 -26.56 7.18
N ARG A 431 -0.88 -27.53 7.28
CA ARG A 431 0.00 -27.75 8.44
C ARG A 431 1.40 -28.07 7.96
N ARG A 432 2.40 -27.91 8.84
CA ARG A 432 3.69 -28.56 8.63
C ARG A 432 3.52 -30.07 8.81
N THR A 433 4.15 -30.85 7.95
CA THR A 433 4.29 -32.28 8.16
C THR A 433 5.09 -32.48 9.45
N SER A 434 4.53 -33.19 10.42
CA SER A 434 5.26 -33.59 11.61
C SER A 434 6.43 -34.46 11.17
N VAL A 435 7.67 -34.00 11.37
CA VAL A 435 8.81 -34.91 11.34
C VAL A 435 8.70 -35.74 12.61
N GLU A 436 8.26 -37.01 12.49
CA GLU A 436 8.50 -37.97 13.57
C GLU A 436 10.03 -38.02 13.77
N ALA A 437 10.47 -37.52 14.93
CA ALA A 437 11.87 -37.39 15.31
C ALA A 437 12.50 -38.74 15.65
#